data_AF-A0AA39TXA3-F1
#
_entry.id   AF-A0AA39TXA3-F1
#
_cell.length_a   1.000
_cell.length_b   1.000
_cell.length_c   1.000
_cell.angle_alpha   90.00
_cell.angle_beta   90.00
_cell.angle_gamma   90.00
#
_symmetry.space_group_name_H-M   'P 1'
#
loop_
_entity.id
_entity.type
_entity.pdbx_description
1 polymer ?
#
loop_
_entity_poly.entity_id
_entity_poly.type
_entity_poly.pdbx_seq_one_letter_code
_entity_poly.pdbx_strand_id
1 'polypeptide(L)'
;MRPSATRLIRLVPRSSIQLTQKVVPSPAERPSEVKPPTVLDILLKRKEKAGENWPSNIRIETPISKAALKDVQSGVRSQLKKLLKER
;
A
#
# COMPACT_ATOMS: atom_id res chain seq x y z
N MET A 1 -6.76 -40.52 27.23
CA MET A 1 -5.51 -40.16 26.51
C MET A 1 -5.28 -38.65 26.64
N ARG A 2 -4.12 -38.19 27.12
CA ARG A 2 -3.78 -36.76 27.22
C ARG A 2 -3.02 -36.30 25.96
N PRO A 3 -3.39 -35.17 25.33
CA PRO A 3 -2.66 -34.64 24.17
C PRO A 3 -1.29 -34.10 24.61
N SER A 4 -0.22 -34.50 23.93
CA SER A 4 1.14 -33.95 24.10
C SER A 4 1.63 -33.39 22.76
N ALA A 5 2.51 -32.39 22.79
CA ALA A 5 3.01 -31.72 21.58
C ALA A 5 3.58 -32.70 20.54
N THR A 6 4.30 -33.74 20.98
CA THR A 6 4.86 -34.80 20.13
C THR A 6 3.78 -35.63 19.42
N ARG A 7 2.58 -35.73 19.99
CA ARG A 7 1.44 -36.47 19.41
C ARG A 7 0.55 -35.60 18.51
N LEU A 8 0.76 -34.28 18.50
CA LEU A 8 0.04 -33.32 17.66
C LEU A 8 0.73 -33.06 16.31
N ILE A 9 2.00 -33.44 16.17
CA ILE A 9 2.76 -33.24 14.93
C ILE A 9 2.87 -34.57 14.19
N ARG A 10 2.22 -34.68 13.02
CA ARG A 10 2.48 -35.78 12.07
C ARG A 10 3.53 -35.31 11.07
N LEU A 11 4.71 -35.92 11.11
CA LEU A 11 5.72 -35.76 10.08
C LEU A 11 5.36 -36.66 8.90
N VAL A 12 5.02 -36.06 7.77
CA VAL A 12 4.74 -36.76 6.51
C VAL A 12 5.94 -36.58 5.58
N PRO A 13 6.57 -37.67 5.09
CA PRO A 13 7.72 -37.57 4.21
C PRO A 13 7.30 -36.93 2.87
N ARG A 14 8.12 -35.99 2.36
CA ARG A 14 7.85 -35.27 1.11
C ARG A 14 7.59 -36.19 -0.09
N SER A 15 8.21 -37.36 -0.13
CA SER A 15 8.03 -38.38 -1.17
C SER A 15 6.62 -38.98 -1.23
N SER A 16 5.85 -38.90 -0.14
CA SER A 16 4.47 -39.40 -0.09
C SER A 16 3.43 -38.40 -0.62
N ILE A 17 3.85 -37.18 -0.95
CA ILE A 17 2.99 -36.14 -1.52
C ILE A 17 3.02 -36.29 -3.04
N GLN A 18 1.94 -36.81 -3.62
CA GLN A 18 1.75 -36.80 -5.08
C GLN A 18 1.47 -35.35 -5.52
N LEU A 19 2.51 -34.67 -6.02
CA LEU A 19 2.41 -33.32 -6.56
C LEU A 19 1.67 -33.37 -7.91
N THR A 20 0.35 -33.39 -7.87
CA THR A 20 -0.51 -33.30 -9.08
C THR A 20 -0.44 -31.93 -9.75
N GLN A 21 0.00 -30.90 -9.04
CA GLN A 21 0.16 -29.55 -9.54
C GLN A 21 1.61 -29.08 -9.42
N LYS A 22 2.09 -28.41 -10.48
CA LYS A 22 3.41 -27.76 -10.50
C LYS A 22 3.45 -26.70 -9.41
N VAL A 23 4.35 -26.85 -8.45
CA VAL A 23 4.58 -25.84 -7.40
C VAL A 23 5.14 -24.59 -8.09
N VAL A 24 4.28 -23.60 -8.32
CA VAL A 24 4.70 -22.30 -8.85
C VAL A 24 5.22 -21.47 -7.68
N PRO A 25 6.45 -20.93 -7.76
CA PRO A 25 6.95 -20.05 -6.72
C PRO A 25 6.05 -18.82 -6.59
N SER A 26 5.96 -18.25 -5.39
CA SER A 26 5.29 -16.97 -5.20
C SER A 26 5.89 -15.94 -6.16
N PRO A 27 5.07 -15.10 -6.83
CA PRO A 27 5.60 -14.01 -7.63
C PRO A 27 6.53 -13.14 -6.76
N ALA A 28 7.65 -12.71 -7.36
CA ALA A 28 8.63 -11.88 -6.69
C ALA A 28 7.98 -10.59 -6.17
N GLU A 29 8.39 -10.13 -4.99
CA GLU A 29 7.96 -8.84 -4.46
C GLU A 29 8.36 -7.73 -5.45
N ARG A 30 7.46 -6.77 -5.66
CA ARG A 30 7.75 -5.63 -6.54
C ARG A 30 8.98 -4.87 -5.99
N PRO A 31 9.96 -4.51 -6.82
CA PRO A 31 11.10 -3.71 -6.38
C PRO A 31 10.63 -2.44 -5.67
N SER A 32 11.21 -2.12 -4.51
CA SER A 32 10.85 -0.94 -3.71
C SER A 32 11.10 0.40 -4.41
N GLU A 33 11.88 0.38 -5.49
CA GLU A 33 12.27 1.54 -6.28
C GLU A 33 11.12 2.11 -7.11
N VAL A 34 10.12 1.28 -7.49
CA VAL A 34 9.00 1.73 -8.31
C VAL A 34 7.81 2.07 -7.42
N LYS A 35 7.81 3.31 -6.90
CA LYS A 35 6.63 3.85 -6.22
C LYS A 35 5.49 4.04 -7.24
N PRO A 36 4.27 3.57 -6.94
CA PRO A 36 3.13 3.86 -7.79
C PRO A 36 2.92 5.39 -7.87
N PRO A 37 2.41 5.90 -9.00
CA PRO A 37 2.12 7.32 -9.14
C PRO A 37 1.05 7.74 -8.12
N THR A 38 1.23 8.90 -7.51
CA THR A 38 0.27 9.47 -6.57
C THR A 38 -0.97 9.98 -7.29
N VAL A 39 -2.06 10.21 -6.54
CA VAL A 39 -3.27 10.83 -7.11
C VAL A 39 -2.95 12.24 -7.62
N LEU A 40 -2.11 12.99 -6.90
CA LEU A 40 -1.62 14.29 -7.34
C LEU A 40 -0.85 14.19 -8.67
N ASP A 41 0.06 13.23 -8.82
CA ASP A 41 0.80 13.03 -10.08
C ASP A 41 -0.15 12.76 -11.25
N ILE A 42 -1.20 11.96 -11.01
CA ILE A 42 -2.21 11.64 -12.01
C ILE A 42 -3.00 12.90 -12.40
N LEU A 43 -3.41 13.71 -11.43
CA LEU A 43 -4.18 14.92 -11.69
C LEU A 43 -3.34 15.99 -12.39
N LEU A 44 -2.07 16.16 -12.03
CA LEU A 44 -1.16 17.07 -12.71
C LEU A 44 -0.98 16.67 -14.18
N LYS A 45 -0.72 15.39 -14.45
CA LYS A 45 -0.63 14.87 -15.83
C LYS A 45 -1.93 15.07 -16.61
N ARG A 46 -3.09 14.94 -15.97
CA ARG A 46 -4.39 15.19 -16.62
C ARG A 46 -4.59 16.67 -16.92
N LYS A 47 -4.18 17.56 -16.01
CA LYS A 47 -4.23 19.01 -16.22
C LYS A 47 -3.35 19.43 -17.38
N GLU A 48 -2.12 18.94 -17.42
CA GLU A 48 -1.19 19.17 -18.54
C GLU A 48 -1.77 18.68 -19.88
N LYS A 49 -2.38 17.49 -19.89
CA LYS A 49 -3.02 16.95 -21.10
C LYS A 49 -4.27 17.71 -21.54
N ALA A 50 -5.04 18.24 -20.59
CA ALA A 50 -6.29 18.95 -20.88
C ALA A 50 -6.06 20.39 -21.34
N GLY A 51 -4.97 21.03 -20.89
CA GLY A 51 -4.64 22.41 -21.25
C GLY A 51 -5.79 23.36 -20.99
N GLU A 52 -6.31 24.00 -22.05
CA GLU A 52 -7.43 24.95 -22.01
C GLU A 52 -8.77 24.30 -21.62
N ASN A 53 -8.93 23.00 -21.84
CA ASN A 53 -10.14 22.26 -21.47
C ASN A 53 -10.15 21.81 -20.00
N TRP A 54 -9.18 22.23 -19.18
CA TRP A 54 -9.18 21.88 -17.76
C TRP A 54 -10.31 22.58 -17.00
N PRO A 55 -11.11 21.84 -16.22
CA PRO A 55 -12.20 22.42 -15.44
C PRO A 55 -11.72 23.50 -14.47
N SER A 56 -12.31 24.69 -14.56
CA SER A 56 -11.96 25.86 -13.74
C SER A 56 -12.30 25.69 -12.26
N ASN A 57 -13.22 24.79 -11.93
CA ASN A 57 -13.62 24.47 -10.56
C ASN A 57 -12.66 23.51 -9.83
N ILE A 58 -11.65 22.95 -10.51
CA ILE A 58 -10.69 22.02 -9.90
C ILE A 58 -9.33 22.70 -9.73
N ARG A 59 -9.02 23.06 -8.47
CA ARG A 59 -7.70 23.56 -8.06
C ARG A 59 -6.88 22.40 -7.47
N ILE A 60 -5.68 22.19 -8.01
CA ILE A 60 -4.69 21.26 -7.46
C ILE A 60 -3.77 22.07 -6.54
N GLU A 61 -3.75 21.72 -5.25
CA GLU A 61 -2.90 22.37 -4.24
C GLU A 61 -1.60 21.59 -4.02
N THR A 62 -0.61 22.26 -3.44
CA THR A 62 0.65 21.62 -3.08
C THR A 62 0.48 20.71 -1.87
N PRO A 63 1.19 19.58 -1.80
CA PRO A 63 1.11 18.68 -0.66
C PRO A 63 1.62 19.37 0.61
N ILE A 64 0.82 19.30 1.68
CA ILE A 64 1.14 19.92 2.97
C ILE A 64 2.26 19.13 3.66
N SER A 65 3.34 19.82 4.01
CA SER A 65 4.47 19.20 4.70
C SER A 65 4.15 18.89 6.17
N LYS A 66 4.83 17.90 6.75
CA LYS A 66 4.68 17.60 8.19
C LYS A 66 5.09 18.77 9.09
N ALA A 67 5.98 19.64 8.61
CA ALA A 67 6.42 20.83 9.33
C ALA A 67 5.27 21.84 9.51
N ALA A 68 4.36 21.96 8.54
CA ALA A 68 3.18 22.80 8.64
C ALA A 68 2.23 22.37 9.77
N LEU A 69 2.34 21.12 10.25
CA LEU A 69 1.53 20.59 11.36
C LEU A 69 2.23 20.70 12.74
N LYS A 70 3.37 21.39 12.83
CA LYS A 70 4.18 21.45 14.06
C LYS A 70 3.46 22.12 15.22
N ASP A 71 2.68 23.16 14.95
CA ASP A 71 2.00 23.96 15.99
C ASP A 71 0.53 23.53 16.20
N VAL A 72 0.09 22.49 15.47
CA VAL A 72 -1.24 21.90 15.67
C VAL A 72 -1.26 21.10 16.97
N GLN A 73 -2.33 21.26 17.76
CA GLN A 73 -2.59 20.47 18.96
C GLN A 73 -2.42 18.96 18.70
N SER A 74 -1.70 18.27 19.60
CA SER A 74 -1.31 16.86 19.44
C SER A 74 -2.50 15.92 19.18
N GLY A 75 -3.64 16.15 19.85
CA GLY A 75 -4.87 15.37 19.67
C GLY A 75 -5.41 15.40 18.24
N VAL A 76 -5.38 16.56 17.59
CA VAL A 76 -5.94 16.76 16.25
C VAL A 76 -4.92 16.40 15.15
N ARG A 77 -3.63 16.53 15.44
CA ARG A 77 -2.54 16.27 14.49
C ARG A 77 -2.60 14.85 13.88
N SER A 78 -2.99 13.85 14.68
CA SER A 78 -3.09 12.47 14.22
C SER A 78 -4.21 12.28 13.18
N GLN A 79 -5.33 12.95 13.37
CA GLN A 79 -6.48 12.93 12.46
C GLN A 79 -6.15 13.68 11.17
N LEU A 80 -5.54 14.87 11.26
CA LEU A 80 -5.11 15.62 10.08
C LEU A 80 -4.10 14.85 9.23
N LYS A 81 -3.13 14.18 9.85
CA LYS A 81 -2.18 13.33 9.10
C LYS A 81 -2.87 12.20 8.35
N LYS A 82 -3.97 11.64 8.89
CA LYS A 82 -4.76 10.61 8.20
C LYS A 82 -5.55 11.19 7.04
N LEU A 83 -6.12 12.38 7.19
CA LEU A 83 -6.87 13.08 6.14
C LEU A 83 -5.96 13.50 4.98
N LEU A 84 -4.74 13.95 5.28
CA LEU A 84 -3.75 14.39 4.29
C LEU A 84 -3.00 13.23 3.63
N LYS A 85 -3.14 12.00 4.14
CA LYS A 85 -2.52 10.83 3.54
C LYS A 85 -3.37 10.40 2.34
N GLU A 86 -2.73 10.32 1.17
CA GLU A 86 -3.36 9.76 -0.02
C GLU A 86 -3.79 8.30 0.23
N ARG A 87 -4.96 7.94 -0.31
CA ARG A 87 -5.55 6.61 -0.20
C ARG A 87 -5.15 5.72 -1.36
#